data_AF-A0A1B7LKE2-F1
#
_entry.id   AF-A0A1B7LKE2-F1
#
_cell.length_a   1.000
_cell.length_b   1.000
_cell.length_c   1.000
_cell.angle_alpha   90.00
_cell.angle_beta   90.00
_cell.angle_gamma   90.00
#
_symmetry.space_group_name_H-M   'P 1'
#
loop_
_entity.id
_entity.type
_entity.pdbx_description
1 polymer ?
#
loop_
_entity_poly.entity_id
_entity_poly.type
_entity_poly.pdbx_seq_one_letter_code
_entity_poly.pdbx_strand_id
1 'polypeptide(L)'
;MPIAQWGRRNKLLLLIVALLTLPVLLTGYMLLQINHAEEYLVQHQRVKLSTLVDSLDKTLARDMTHLPAGSSGDASREQTQFLNNTLKNFVSANTREFPELEVGFYSYDLHTMIVKGTAGYYLGRRFPVMQEEINRDTEKQLMNINGRRDGTVIEIYKPFVLNGQVKGLIWGTENLNLTGIQDKVNAIKHDAYAVILLSLLLGLGGSVVLIRNFIAGVHNIKAGLRTLERDLNHTLTGGTGEFGDIVDAINHLSTQLVKAQKFNEIALASISDAVVAVDNDGLVITANPAAHRILGLNAGCLGGSVDEAFPPGAPFPAILRDALNKGELLKEKRLSWTPYEQGTRELLVSTAHLINGRRRTVGAVLNCLDITESIRLQQQVHLQERLAALGKLVAGVAHEIRNPLTSISGYTEYLEKAENPSPRSWRNINREINRLNMIVEKLLFFARPAEARFVHGNVNSLVETSLQFFLETSRDKVTVIRELSPNLPPARMDPAQMEQALKNILFNAYQVMPEGGRLTVGTGLADGMLYIDISDTGPGIAPADLPHLFDPFFTTRARGTGLGLTITHEIVKAHGGSIEVHSTPGRGTTFRIYLQPAGGENA
;
A
#
# COMPACT_ATOMS: atom_id res chain seq x y z
N MET A 1 -4.33 11.70 -29.13
CA MET A 1 -5.20 11.15 -28.07
C MET A 1 -6.65 11.27 -28.53
N PRO A 2 -7.44 10.19 -28.52
CA PRO A 2 -8.62 10.12 -29.36
C PRO A 2 -9.77 10.95 -28.77
N ILE A 3 -10.40 11.74 -29.63
CA ILE A 3 -11.57 12.60 -29.38
C ILE A 3 -12.70 11.84 -28.65
N ALA A 4 -12.75 10.51 -28.80
CA ALA A 4 -13.69 9.62 -28.11
C ALA A 4 -13.47 9.48 -26.59
N GLN A 5 -12.24 9.64 -26.07
CA GLN A 5 -11.98 9.70 -24.61
C GLN A 5 -12.32 11.08 -24.05
N TRP A 6 -12.11 12.15 -24.84
CA TRP A 6 -12.44 13.52 -24.44
C TRP A 6 -13.95 13.74 -24.35
N GLY A 7 -14.71 13.21 -25.31
CA GLY A 7 -16.18 13.21 -25.27
C GLY A 7 -16.79 12.38 -24.14
N ARG A 8 -16.02 11.52 -23.46
CA ARG A 8 -16.45 10.78 -22.26
C ARG A 8 -16.19 11.55 -20.96
N ARG A 9 -15.07 12.28 -20.87
CA ARG A 9 -14.65 13.08 -19.71
C ARG A 9 -15.30 14.46 -19.59
N ASN A 10 -15.90 14.95 -20.68
CA ASN A 10 -16.46 16.30 -20.74
C ASN A 10 -17.93 16.27 -21.12
N LYS A 11 -18.67 15.18 -20.86
CA LYS A 11 -20.08 15.07 -21.25
C LYS A 11 -20.92 16.18 -20.62
N LEU A 12 -20.69 16.47 -19.34
CA LEU A 12 -21.39 17.53 -18.63
C LEU A 12 -21.10 18.90 -19.24
N LEU A 13 -19.82 19.20 -19.51
CA LEU A 13 -19.37 20.43 -20.14
C LEU A 13 -19.95 20.61 -21.54
N LEU A 14 -19.94 19.56 -22.36
CA LEU A 14 -20.53 19.57 -23.71
C LEU A 14 -22.04 19.79 -23.66
N LEU A 15 -22.73 19.20 -22.68
CA LEU A 15 -24.17 19.36 -22.51
C LEU A 15 -24.51 20.78 -22.06
N ILE A 16 -23.74 21.37 -21.14
CA ILE A 16 -23.89 22.77 -20.73
C ILE A 16 -23.62 23.72 -21.91
N VAL A 17 -22.53 23.51 -22.65
CA VAL A 17 -22.21 24.31 -23.84
C VAL A 17 -23.35 24.21 -24.86
N ALA A 18 -23.80 23.01 -25.19
CA ALA A 18 -24.91 22.80 -26.13
C ALA A 18 -26.18 23.51 -25.67
N LEU A 19 -26.51 23.42 -24.38
CA LEU A 19 -27.71 24.01 -23.81
C LEU A 19 -27.67 25.56 -23.79
N LEU A 20 -26.48 26.15 -23.73
CA LEU A 20 -26.28 27.60 -23.80
C LEU A 20 -26.16 28.11 -25.24
N THR A 21 -25.53 27.35 -26.14
CA THR A 21 -25.29 27.79 -27.53
C THR A 21 -26.47 27.53 -28.46
N LEU A 22 -27.22 26.44 -28.25
CA LEU A 22 -28.35 26.07 -29.12
C LEU A 22 -29.43 27.16 -29.15
N PRO A 23 -29.89 27.73 -28.01
CA PRO A 23 -30.88 28.81 -28.03
C PRO A 23 -30.36 30.06 -28.74
N VAL A 24 -29.07 30.39 -28.59
CA VAL A 24 -28.45 31.55 -29.25
C VAL A 24 -28.43 31.36 -30.77
N LEU A 25 -28.00 30.20 -31.24
CA LEU A 25 -27.99 29.86 -32.67
C LEU A 25 -29.40 29.82 -33.25
N LEU A 26 -30.34 29.21 -32.54
CA LEU A 26 -31.74 29.15 -32.96
C LEU A 26 -32.35 30.55 -33.02
N THR A 27 -32.05 31.40 -32.05
CA THR A 27 -32.49 32.81 -32.04
C THR A 27 -31.95 33.56 -33.25
N GLY A 28 -30.66 33.41 -33.55
CA GLY A 28 -30.06 34.01 -34.75
C GLY A 28 -30.73 33.53 -36.03
N TYR A 29 -30.98 32.23 -36.16
CA TYR A 29 -31.66 31.65 -37.33
C TYR A 29 -33.10 32.16 -37.49
N MET A 30 -33.88 32.20 -36.40
CA MET A 30 -35.27 32.66 -36.46
C MET A 30 -35.36 34.16 -36.77
N LEU A 31 -34.41 34.98 -36.28
CA LEU A 31 -34.32 36.39 -36.65
C LEU A 31 -34.01 36.60 -38.14
N LEU A 32 -33.11 35.79 -38.72
CA LEU A 32 -32.85 35.82 -40.16
C LEU A 32 -34.10 35.44 -40.98
N GLN A 33 -34.84 34.43 -40.54
CA GLN A 33 -36.11 34.05 -41.16
C GLN A 33 -37.14 35.18 -41.12
N ILE A 34 -37.31 35.85 -39.97
CA ILE A 34 -38.21 37.01 -39.86
C ILE A 34 -37.80 38.11 -40.85
N ASN A 35 -36.51 38.41 -40.95
CA ASN A 35 -36.01 39.50 -41.79
C ASN A 35 -36.26 39.26 -43.29
N HIS A 36 -36.23 38.00 -43.75
CA HIS A 36 -36.49 37.65 -45.15
C HIS A 36 -37.93 37.22 -45.44
N ALA A 37 -38.80 37.09 -44.43
CA ALA A 37 -40.17 36.57 -44.60
C ALA A 37 -40.99 37.39 -45.61
N GLU A 38 -40.89 38.72 -45.55
CA GLU A 38 -41.57 39.62 -46.49
C GLU A 38 -41.07 39.42 -47.92
N GLU A 39 -39.75 39.36 -48.12
CA GLU A 39 -39.14 39.16 -49.44
C GLU A 39 -39.56 37.82 -50.06
N TYR A 40 -39.53 36.73 -49.29
CA TYR A 40 -39.95 35.40 -49.74
C TYR A 40 -41.43 35.38 -50.16
N LEU A 41 -42.31 35.99 -49.35
CA LEU A 41 -43.74 36.04 -49.65
C LEU A 41 -44.04 36.87 -50.89
N VAL A 42 -43.37 38.02 -51.07
CA VAL A 42 -43.51 38.86 -52.26
C VAL A 42 -43.03 38.14 -53.52
N GLN A 43 -41.88 37.46 -53.47
CA GLN A 43 -41.39 36.67 -54.61
C GLN A 43 -42.32 35.50 -54.94
N HIS A 44 -42.89 34.84 -53.93
CA HIS A 44 -43.86 33.78 -54.15
C HIS A 44 -45.11 34.29 -54.90
N GLN A 45 -45.68 35.42 -54.45
CA GLN A 45 -46.84 36.02 -55.14
C GLN A 45 -46.50 36.49 -56.55
N ARG A 46 -45.30 37.05 -56.74
CA ARG A 46 -44.79 37.40 -58.07
C ARG A 46 -44.83 36.23 -59.04
N VAL A 47 -44.26 35.08 -58.66
CA VAL A 47 -44.23 33.88 -59.54
C VAL A 47 -45.65 33.41 -59.85
N LYS A 48 -46.53 33.48 -58.86
CA LYS A 48 -47.94 33.11 -58.99
C LYS A 48 -48.67 34.00 -60.02
N LEU A 49 -48.52 35.32 -59.92
CA LEU A 49 -49.13 36.29 -60.84
C LEU A 49 -48.55 36.19 -62.26
N SER A 50 -47.24 35.94 -62.39
CA SER A 50 -46.58 35.71 -63.68
C SER A 50 -47.18 34.50 -64.41
N THR A 51 -47.36 33.40 -63.70
CA THR A 51 -47.94 32.15 -64.24
C THR A 51 -49.36 32.37 -64.76
N LEU A 52 -50.14 33.21 -64.06
CA LEU A 52 -51.48 33.58 -64.49
C LEU A 52 -51.50 34.42 -65.76
N VAL A 53 -50.65 35.44 -65.85
CA VAL A 53 -50.55 36.29 -67.04
C VAL A 53 -50.18 35.45 -68.27
N ASP A 54 -49.30 34.46 -68.10
CA ASP A 54 -48.97 33.50 -69.17
C ASP A 54 -50.13 32.56 -69.54
N SER A 55 -50.98 32.20 -68.58
CA SER A 55 -52.19 31.42 -68.84
C SER A 55 -53.24 32.22 -69.62
N LEU A 56 -53.38 33.51 -69.28
CA LEU A 56 -54.26 34.43 -69.99
C LEU A 56 -53.80 34.64 -71.44
N ASP A 57 -52.49 34.82 -71.65
CA ASP A 57 -51.87 34.92 -72.97
C ASP A 57 -52.24 33.73 -73.87
N LYS A 58 -52.09 32.50 -73.37
CA LYS A 58 -52.50 31.28 -74.10
C LYS A 58 -54.00 31.24 -74.40
N THR A 59 -54.82 31.67 -73.45
CA THR A 59 -56.28 31.68 -73.62
C THR A 59 -56.70 32.69 -74.69
N LEU A 60 -56.13 33.90 -74.66
CA LEU A 60 -56.36 34.94 -75.65
C LEU A 60 -55.86 34.53 -77.04
N ALA A 61 -54.68 33.91 -77.14
CA ALA A 61 -54.16 33.40 -78.40
C ALA A 61 -55.10 32.36 -79.05
N ARG A 62 -55.67 31.46 -78.23
CA ARG A 62 -56.64 30.46 -78.70
C ARG A 62 -57.97 31.07 -79.12
N ASP A 63 -58.51 31.98 -78.33
CA ASP A 63 -59.85 32.52 -78.59
C ASP A 63 -59.82 33.59 -79.71
N MET A 64 -58.69 34.29 -79.90
CA MET A 64 -58.55 35.31 -80.95
C MET A 64 -58.47 34.77 -82.37
N THR A 65 -58.10 33.50 -82.59
CA THR A 65 -58.14 32.89 -83.93
C THR A 65 -59.57 32.71 -84.46
N HIS A 66 -60.58 32.83 -83.58
CA HIS A 66 -62.00 32.73 -83.92
C HIS A 66 -62.70 34.10 -84.04
N LEU A 67 -61.95 35.22 -84.01
CA LEU A 67 -62.56 36.54 -84.19
C LEU A 67 -63.16 36.70 -85.61
N PRO A 68 -64.41 37.19 -85.73
CA PRO A 68 -64.99 37.51 -87.03
C PRO A 68 -64.24 38.68 -87.68
N ALA A 69 -63.78 38.51 -88.92
CA ALA A 69 -63.14 39.56 -89.69
C ALA A 69 -64.20 40.50 -90.28
N GLY A 70 -64.19 41.79 -89.90
CA GLY A 70 -65.13 42.77 -90.43
C GLY A 70 -64.59 44.20 -90.33
N SER A 71 -64.60 44.92 -91.44
CA SER A 71 -64.12 46.31 -91.59
C SER A 71 -65.28 47.31 -91.54
N SER A 72 -66.10 47.26 -90.49
CA SER A 72 -67.25 48.16 -90.27
C SER A 72 -67.46 48.45 -88.77
N GLY A 73 -68.02 49.62 -88.44
CA GLY A 73 -68.14 50.11 -87.05
C GLY A 73 -68.91 49.20 -86.07
N ASP A 74 -69.82 48.35 -86.57
CA ASP A 74 -70.50 47.33 -85.77
C ASP A 74 -69.61 46.12 -85.46
N ALA A 75 -68.66 45.76 -86.34
CA ALA A 75 -67.74 44.64 -86.11
C ALA A 75 -66.82 44.93 -84.92
N SER A 76 -66.39 46.18 -84.71
CA SER A 76 -65.59 46.57 -83.54
C SER A 76 -66.34 46.42 -82.22
N ARG A 77 -67.67 46.62 -82.21
CA ARG A 77 -68.52 46.39 -81.02
C ARG A 77 -68.64 44.90 -80.69
N GLU A 78 -68.89 44.06 -81.69
CA GLU A 78 -68.98 42.60 -81.50
C GLU A 78 -67.64 42.00 -81.03
N GLN A 79 -66.52 42.42 -81.63
CA GLN A 79 -65.18 41.98 -81.23
C GLN A 79 -64.84 42.38 -79.78
N THR A 80 -65.20 43.62 -79.38
CA THR A 80 -65.04 44.07 -77.99
C THR A 80 -65.88 43.24 -77.03
N GLN A 81 -67.12 42.90 -77.41
CA GLN A 81 -68.02 42.12 -76.58
C GLN A 81 -67.56 40.65 -76.43
N PHE A 82 -67.03 40.05 -77.50
CA PHE A 82 -66.42 38.72 -77.47
C PHE A 82 -65.21 38.69 -76.52
N LEU A 83 -64.29 39.64 -76.68
CA LEU A 83 -63.07 39.70 -75.88
C LEU A 83 -63.35 40.01 -74.39
N ASN A 84 -64.37 40.82 -74.12
CA ASN A 84 -64.87 41.05 -72.76
C ASN A 84 -65.46 39.77 -72.14
N ASN A 85 -66.17 38.95 -72.91
CA ASN A 85 -66.68 37.66 -72.43
C ASN A 85 -65.53 36.66 -72.16
N THR A 86 -64.51 36.60 -73.02
CA THR A 86 -63.31 35.76 -72.78
C THR A 86 -62.61 36.14 -71.48
N LEU A 87 -62.33 37.43 -71.26
CA LEU A 87 -61.75 37.91 -70.01
C LEU A 87 -62.66 37.63 -68.80
N LYS A 88 -63.97 37.84 -68.96
CA LYS A 88 -64.94 37.56 -67.89
C LYS A 88 -64.92 36.11 -67.48
N ASN A 89 -64.84 35.18 -68.43
CA ASN A 89 -64.76 33.74 -68.19
C ASN A 89 -63.43 33.35 -67.55
N PHE A 90 -62.30 33.88 -68.06
CA PHE A 90 -60.98 33.63 -67.50
C PHE A 90 -60.88 34.08 -66.04
N VAL A 91 -61.33 35.30 -65.74
CA VAL A 91 -61.35 35.82 -64.37
C VAL A 91 -62.21 34.91 -63.50
N SER A 92 -63.45 34.60 -63.91
CA SER A 92 -64.36 33.76 -63.12
C SER A 92 -63.81 32.35 -62.86
N ALA A 93 -63.05 31.77 -63.79
CA ALA A 93 -62.41 30.47 -63.62
C ALA A 93 -61.26 30.51 -62.58
N ASN A 94 -60.58 31.65 -62.45
CA ASN A 94 -59.42 31.82 -61.57
C ASN A 94 -59.73 32.60 -60.27
N THR A 95 -60.93 33.17 -60.11
CA THR A 95 -61.33 33.97 -58.93
C THR A 95 -61.22 33.19 -57.62
N ARG A 96 -61.41 31.86 -57.63
CA ARG A 96 -61.27 31.04 -56.41
C ARG A 96 -59.84 31.01 -55.87
N GLU A 97 -58.86 30.97 -56.76
CA GLU A 97 -57.45 30.89 -56.37
C GLU A 97 -56.82 32.29 -56.23
N PHE A 98 -57.44 33.30 -56.87
CA PHE A 98 -57.01 34.69 -56.87
C PHE A 98 -58.23 35.60 -56.71
N PRO A 99 -58.68 35.82 -55.47
CA PRO A 99 -59.92 36.56 -55.18
C PRO A 99 -59.88 38.01 -55.69
N GLU A 100 -58.67 38.56 -55.75
CA GLU A 100 -58.40 39.95 -56.10
C GLU A 100 -57.73 40.11 -57.46
N LEU A 101 -57.88 39.08 -58.29
CA LEU A 101 -57.30 39.08 -59.62
C LEU A 101 -57.94 40.16 -60.47
N GLU A 102 -57.14 41.17 -60.79
CA GLU A 102 -57.48 42.16 -61.78
C GLU A 102 -56.56 41.96 -62.97
N VAL A 103 -57.11 41.39 -64.03
CA VAL A 103 -56.42 41.20 -65.32
C VAL A 103 -57.18 41.93 -66.41
N GLY A 104 -56.46 42.38 -67.41
CA GLY A 104 -57.06 43.00 -68.56
C GLY A 104 -56.21 42.88 -69.80
N PHE A 105 -56.82 43.28 -70.91
CA PHE A 105 -56.19 43.24 -72.21
C PHE A 105 -56.48 44.56 -72.92
N TYR A 106 -55.44 45.17 -73.45
CA TYR A 106 -55.57 46.32 -74.35
C TYR A 106 -55.32 45.86 -75.76
N SER A 107 -56.31 46.05 -76.64
CA SER A 107 -56.19 45.73 -78.05
C SER A 107 -55.69 46.95 -78.81
N TYR A 108 -54.60 46.80 -79.58
CA TYR A 108 -54.11 47.86 -80.46
C TYR A 108 -55.05 48.07 -81.65
N ASP A 109 -55.62 47.00 -82.19
CA ASP A 109 -56.55 47.08 -83.33
C ASP A 109 -57.83 47.84 -82.96
N LEU A 110 -58.37 47.63 -81.75
CA LEU A 110 -59.60 48.27 -81.28
C LEU A 110 -59.38 49.60 -80.52
N HIS A 111 -58.13 49.95 -80.22
CA HIS A 111 -57.75 51.09 -79.37
C HIS A 111 -58.50 51.17 -78.02
N THR A 112 -59.01 50.03 -77.55
CA THR A 112 -59.87 49.94 -76.35
C THR A 112 -59.24 49.05 -75.30
N MET A 113 -59.40 49.46 -74.04
CA MET A 113 -58.98 48.69 -72.88
C MET A 113 -60.15 47.88 -72.37
N ILE A 114 -59.97 46.57 -72.31
CA ILE A 114 -60.96 45.67 -71.74
C ILE A 114 -60.50 45.28 -70.34
N VAL A 115 -61.28 45.70 -69.36
CA VAL A 115 -60.95 45.54 -67.94
C VAL A 115 -62.14 44.93 -67.22
N LYS A 116 -61.84 43.99 -66.32
CA LYS A 116 -62.76 43.54 -65.28
C LYS A 116 -62.06 43.73 -63.93
N GLY A 117 -62.41 44.80 -63.23
CA GLY A 117 -61.76 45.23 -61.99
C GLY A 117 -61.80 46.75 -61.81
N THR A 118 -61.38 47.24 -60.65
CA THR A 118 -61.36 48.67 -60.30
C THR A 118 -60.11 49.40 -60.80
N ALA A 119 -59.01 48.71 -61.13
CA ALA A 119 -57.77 49.34 -61.61
C ALA A 119 -57.82 49.89 -63.04
N GLY A 120 -58.85 49.56 -63.83
CA GLY A 120 -59.01 50.08 -65.19
C GLY A 120 -59.05 51.61 -65.25
N TYR A 121 -59.50 52.25 -64.17
CA TYR A 121 -59.56 53.71 -64.05
C TYR A 121 -58.17 54.36 -63.94
N TYR A 122 -57.18 53.65 -63.40
CA TYR A 122 -55.84 54.17 -63.15
C TYR A 122 -54.85 53.85 -64.28
N LEU A 123 -55.01 52.69 -64.94
CA LEU A 123 -54.14 52.29 -66.06
C LEU A 123 -54.32 53.18 -67.29
N GLY A 124 -55.53 53.69 -67.56
CA GLY A 124 -55.79 54.53 -68.74
C GLY A 124 -54.90 55.78 -68.85
N ARG A 125 -54.38 56.30 -67.71
CA ARG A 125 -53.47 57.46 -67.70
C ARG A 125 -51.99 57.12 -67.88
N ARG A 126 -51.57 55.89 -67.56
CA ARG A 126 -50.17 55.43 -67.65
C ARG A 126 -49.87 54.61 -68.91
N PHE A 127 -50.92 54.10 -69.56
CA PHE A 127 -50.84 53.24 -70.73
C PHE A 127 -50.00 53.82 -71.90
N PRO A 128 -50.15 55.09 -72.30
CA PRO A 128 -49.41 55.64 -73.44
C PRO A 128 -47.89 55.65 -73.22
N VAL A 129 -47.45 55.86 -71.98
CA VAL A 129 -46.02 55.94 -71.62
C VAL A 129 -45.40 54.54 -71.52
N MET A 130 -46.15 53.55 -71.04
CA MET A 130 -45.67 52.17 -70.91
C MET A 130 -45.68 51.40 -72.23
N GLN A 131 -46.56 51.78 -73.17
CA GLN A 131 -46.68 51.13 -74.48
C GLN A 131 -45.38 51.17 -75.30
N GLU A 132 -44.66 52.30 -75.30
CA GLU A 132 -43.39 52.43 -76.02
C GLU A 132 -42.27 51.58 -75.42
N GLU A 133 -42.25 51.43 -74.10
CA GLU A 133 -41.19 50.71 -73.38
C GLU A 133 -41.37 49.20 -73.49
N ILE A 134 -42.61 48.71 -73.42
CA ILE A 134 -42.94 47.28 -73.49
C ILE A 134 -42.83 46.73 -74.93
N ASN A 135 -43.14 47.53 -75.94
CA ASN A 135 -43.07 47.09 -77.35
C ASN A 135 -41.63 46.99 -77.90
N ARG A 136 -40.61 47.45 -77.17
CA ARG A 136 -39.19 47.34 -77.60
C ARG A 136 -38.62 45.94 -77.47
N ASP A 137 -39.16 45.11 -76.58
CA ASP A 137 -38.68 43.76 -76.32
C ASP A 137 -39.88 42.82 -76.20
N THR A 138 -40.27 42.23 -77.33
CA THR A 138 -41.50 41.43 -77.48
C THR A 138 -41.47 40.09 -76.72
N GLU A 139 -40.32 39.67 -76.19
CA GLU A 139 -40.21 38.46 -75.36
C GLU A 139 -40.25 38.75 -73.86
N LYS A 140 -40.07 40.01 -73.44
CA LYS A 140 -39.84 40.35 -72.04
C LYS A 140 -41.13 40.77 -71.33
N GLN A 141 -41.45 40.08 -70.24
CA GLN A 141 -42.43 40.58 -69.28
C GLN A 141 -41.84 41.76 -68.50
N LEU A 142 -42.57 42.87 -68.46
CA LEU A 142 -42.22 44.04 -67.65
C LEU A 142 -43.01 44.00 -66.35
N MET A 143 -42.30 44.09 -65.24
CA MET A 143 -42.90 44.01 -63.91
C MET A 143 -42.56 45.27 -63.14
N ASN A 144 -43.56 45.82 -62.45
CA ASN A 144 -43.39 46.95 -61.57
C ASN A 144 -44.02 46.67 -60.19
N ILE A 145 -43.34 47.09 -59.14
CA ILE A 145 -43.85 47.03 -57.77
C ILE A 145 -44.06 48.47 -57.34
N ASN A 146 -45.33 48.89 -57.28
CA ASN A 146 -45.70 50.27 -57.00
C ASN A 146 -46.31 50.38 -55.60
N GLY A 147 -45.78 51.28 -54.77
CA GLY A 147 -46.43 51.72 -53.54
C GLY A 147 -47.55 52.71 -53.85
N ARG A 148 -48.79 52.38 -53.50
CA ARG A 148 -49.96 53.29 -53.57
C ARG A 148 -50.37 53.71 -52.15
N ARG A 149 -51.21 54.76 -52.05
CA ARG A 149 -51.77 55.22 -50.75
C ARG A 149 -52.47 54.11 -49.95
N ASP A 150 -53.01 53.10 -50.65
CA ASP A 150 -53.78 52.00 -50.06
C ASP A 150 -53.01 50.66 -50.04
N GLY A 151 -51.71 50.63 -50.40
CA GLY A 151 -50.88 49.43 -50.29
C GLY A 151 -49.84 49.21 -51.40
N THR A 152 -49.09 48.12 -51.28
CA THR A 152 -48.15 47.66 -52.31
C THR A 152 -48.90 46.84 -53.36
N VAL A 153 -48.76 47.20 -54.62
CA VAL A 153 -49.40 46.51 -55.73
C VAL A 153 -48.33 45.93 -56.64
N ILE A 154 -48.46 44.65 -56.98
CA ILE A 154 -47.65 44.00 -58.01
C ILE A 154 -48.37 44.15 -59.34
N GLU A 155 -47.71 44.74 -60.32
CA GLU A 155 -48.20 44.89 -61.69
C GLU A 155 -47.27 44.13 -62.64
N ILE A 156 -47.83 43.23 -63.46
CA ILE A 156 -47.13 42.50 -64.51
C ILE A 156 -47.76 42.85 -65.86
N TYR A 157 -46.91 43.18 -66.82
CA TYR A 157 -47.27 43.53 -68.18
C TYR A 157 -46.58 42.57 -69.16
N LYS A 158 -47.34 42.07 -70.13
CA LYS A 158 -46.84 41.17 -71.16
C LYS A 158 -47.35 41.59 -72.54
N PRO A 159 -46.47 41.84 -73.54
CA PRO A 159 -46.90 42.09 -74.91
C PRO A 159 -47.59 40.84 -75.46
N PHE A 160 -48.74 41.03 -76.09
CA PHE A 160 -49.49 39.96 -76.74
C PHE A 160 -49.14 39.93 -78.22
N VAL A 161 -48.53 38.83 -78.66
CA VAL A 161 -48.05 38.65 -80.04
C VAL A 161 -48.88 37.56 -80.71
N LEU A 162 -49.48 37.89 -81.85
CA LEU A 162 -50.22 36.95 -82.67
C LEU A 162 -49.69 37.02 -84.10
N ASN A 163 -49.32 35.87 -84.68
CA ASN A 163 -48.76 35.77 -86.03
C ASN A 163 -47.55 36.70 -86.28
N GLY A 164 -46.69 36.88 -85.27
CA GLY A 164 -45.48 37.72 -85.37
C GLY A 164 -45.72 39.23 -85.29
N GLN A 165 -46.96 39.68 -85.05
CA GLN A 165 -47.29 41.09 -84.82
C GLN A 165 -47.79 41.31 -83.40
N VAL A 166 -47.39 42.43 -82.77
CA VAL A 166 -47.91 42.81 -81.46
C VAL A 166 -49.34 43.30 -81.62
N LYS A 167 -50.30 42.54 -81.09
CA LYS A 167 -51.74 42.81 -81.22
C LYS A 167 -52.35 43.49 -80.00
N GLY A 168 -51.62 43.51 -78.89
CA GLY A 168 -52.07 44.17 -77.68
C GLY A 168 -51.13 44.00 -76.50
N LEU A 169 -51.61 44.40 -75.33
CA LEU A 169 -50.90 44.27 -74.05
C LEU A 169 -51.79 43.59 -73.02
N ILE A 170 -51.29 42.51 -72.43
CA ILE A 170 -51.89 41.86 -71.27
C ILE A 170 -51.31 42.51 -70.02
N TRP A 171 -52.17 42.75 -69.05
CA TRP A 171 -51.73 43.16 -67.73
C TRP A 171 -52.44 42.36 -66.65
N GLY A 172 -51.72 42.09 -65.58
CA GLY A 172 -52.25 41.51 -64.35
C GLY A 172 -51.78 42.34 -63.17
N THR A 173 -52.68 42.65 -62.26
CA THR A 173 -52.36 43.31 -61.01
C THR A 173 -52.91 42.51 -59.84
N GLU A 174 -52.17 42.53 -58.73
CA GLU A 174 -52.62 41.97 -57.47
C GLU A 174 -52.25 42.94 -56.33
N ASN A 175 -53.23 43.23 -55.47
CA ASN A 175 -53.04 44.09 -54.31
C ASN A 175 -52.54 43.26 -53.12
N LEU A 176 -51.30 43.49 -52.71
CA LEU A 176 -50.66 42.71 -51.65
C LEU A 176 -51.28 42.97 -50.26
N ASN A 177 -51.88 44.15 -50.04
CA ASN A 177 -52.46 44.50 -48.74
C ASN A 177 -53.68 43.65 -48.38
N LEU A 178 -54.44 43.22 -49.37
CA LEU A 178 -55.66 42.42 -49.18
C LEU A 178 -55.38 40.91 -49.16
N THR A 179 -54.20 40.47 -49.62
CA THR A 179 -53.75 39.07 -49.50
C THR A 179 -53.29 38.69 -48.09
N GLY A 180 -53.46 39.57 -47.09
CA GLY A 180 -53.09 39.32 -45.70
C GLY A 180 -51.60 39.00 -45.52
N ILE A 181 -50.72 39.50 -46.40
CA ILE A 181 -49.27 39.24 -46.29
C ILE A 181 -48.74 39.74 -44.95
N GLN A 182 -49.21 40.90 -44.48
CA GLN A 182 -48.85 41.39 -43.16
C GLN A 182 -49.32 40.45 -42.04
N ASP A 183 -50.50 39.86 -42.17
CA ASP A 183 -51.01 38.87 -41.20
C ASP A 183 -50.19 37.58 -41.24
N LYS A 184 -49.78 37.13 -42.43
CA LYS A 184 -48.89 35.97 -42.60
C LYS A 184 -47.49 36.24 -42.03
N VAL A 185 -46.93 37.43 -42.24
CA VAL A 185 -45.65 37.86 -41.66
C VAL A 185 -45.78 37.96 -40.14
N ASN A 186 -46.89 38.49 -39.63
CA ASN A 186 -47.16 38.56 -38.19
C ASN A 186 -47.31 37.17 -37.58
N ALA A 187 -47.95 36.22 -38.27
CA ALA A 187 -48.00 34.82 -37.85
C ALA A 187 -46.60 34.19 -37.80
N ILE A 188 -45.77 34.38 -38.83
CA ILE A 188 -44.37 33.92 -38.84
C ILE A 188 -43.58 34.56 -37.69
N LYS A 189 -43.76 35.86 -37.42
CA LYS A 189 -43.12 36.55 -36.29
C LYS A 189 -43.57 35.97 -34.95
N HIS A 190 -44.87 35.74 -34.76
CA HIS A 190 -45.39 35.16 -33.53
C HIS A 190 -44.83 33.75 -33.29
N ASP A 191 -44.83 32.89 -34.30
CA ASP A 191 -44.28 31.54 -34.21
C ASP A 191 -42.77 31.57 -33.93
N ALA A 192 -42.05 32.47 -34.59
CA ALA A 192 -40.62 32.66 -34.36
C ALA A 192 -40.31 33.13 -32.93
N TYR A 193 -41.05 34.12 -32.42
CA TYR A 193 -40.90 34.58 -31.04
C TYR A 193 -41.27 33.49 -30.02
N ALA A 194 -42.31 32.69 -30.29
CA ALA A 194 -42.69 31.57 -29.43
C ALA A 194 -41.57 30.51 -29.36
N VAL A 195 -40.96 30.16 -30.50
CA VAL A 195 -39.83 29.23 -30.56
C VAL A 195 -38.59 29.78 -29.85
N ILE A 196 -38.28 31.06 -30.05
CA ILE A 196 -37.17 31.73 -29.35
C ILE A 196 -37.39 31.67 -27.83
N LEU A 197 -38.56 32.10 -27.36
CA LEU A 197 -38.89 32.10 -25.94
C LEU A 197 -38.82 30.69 -25.35
N LEU A 198 -39.38 29.69 -26.03
CA LEU A 198 -39.33 28.30 -25.59
C LEU A 198 -37.89 27.78 -25.52
N SER A 199 -37.06 28.10 -26.51
CA SER A 199 -35.65 27.67 -26.53
C SER A 199 -34.83 28.32 -25.42
N LEU A 200 -35.07 29.60 -25.11
CA LEU A 200 -34.43 30.31 -24.01
C LEU A 200 -34.87 29.74 -22.65
N LEU A 201 -36.16 29.45 -22.49
CA LEU A 201 -36.69 28.84 -21.26
C LEU A 201 -36.14 27.42 -21.03
N LEU A 202 -36.09 26.58 -22.07
CA LEU A 202 -35.49 25.25 -21.99
C LEU A 202 -33.98 25.33 -21.73
N GLY A 203 -33.29 26.27 -22.39
CA GLY A 203 -31.87 26.52 -22.21
C GLY A 203 -31.51 26.93 -20.78
N LEU A 204 -32.23 27.93 -20.24
CA LEU A 204 -32.05 28.43 -18.89
C LEU A 204 -32.46 27.37 -17.84
N GLY A 205 -33.64 26.77 -18.01
CA GLY A 205 -34.19 25.78 -17.09
C GLY A 205 -33.29 24.55 -16.97
N GLY A 206 -32.86 23.98 -18.10
CA GLY A 206 -31.92 22.85 -18.08
C GLY A 206 -30.56 23.22 -17.49
N SER A 207 -30.08 24.46 -17.71
CA SER A 207 -28.80 24.93 -17.15
C SER A 207 -28.86 24.99 -15.63
N VAL A 208 -29.95 25.54 -15.08
CA VAL A 208 -30.19 25.59 -13.63
C VAL A 208 -30.25 24.18 -13.03
N VAL A 209 -30.92 23.24 -13.69
CA VAL A 209 -30.99 21.85 -13.22
C VAL A 209 -29.60 21.19 -13.21
N LEU A 210 -28.81 21.35 -14.27
CA LEU A 210 -27.44 20.81 -14.34
C LEU A 210 -26.53 21.41 -13.28
N ILE A 211 -26.57 22.73 -13.08
CA ILE A 211 -25.78 23.42 -12.05
C ILE A 211 -26.19 22.95 -10.65
N ARG A 212 -27.49 22.84 -10.38
CA ARG A 212 -28.00 22.35 -9.08
C ARG A 212 -27.52 20.92 -8.81
N ASN A 213 -27.60 20.04 -9.81
CA ASN A 213 -27.11 18.66 -9.68
C ASN A 213 -25.60 18.60 -9.45
N PHE A 214 -24.82 19.45 -10.13
CA PHE A 214 -23.38 19.54 -9.93
C PHE A 214 -23.03 20.01 -8.50
N ILE A 215 -23.65 21.09 -8.02
CA ILE A 215 -23.42 21.62 -6.67
C ILE A 215 -23.79 20.56 -5.61
N ALA A 216 -24.93 19.88 -5.79
CA ALA A 216 -25.35 18.80 -4.88
C ALA A 216 -24.34 17.65 -4.85
N GLY A 217 -23.82 17.23 -6.02
CA GLY A 217 -22.79 16.18 -6.11
C GLY A 217 -21.51 16.55 -5.34
N VAL A 218 -21.00 17.76 -5.54
CA VAL A 218 -19.81 18.27 -4.81
C VAL A 218 -20.07 18.36 -3.31
N HIS A 219 -21.25 18.85 -2.91
CA HIS A 219 -21.61 18.96 -1.50
C HIS A 219 -21.65 17.58 -0.81
N ASN A 220 -22.23 16.57 -1.47
CA ASN A 220 -22.30 15.21 -0.95
C ASN A 220 -20.91 14.59 -0.78
N ILE A 221 -20.02 14.76 -1.77
CA ILE A 221 -18.62 14.27 -1.66
C ILE A 221 -17.90 14.96 -0.50
N LYS A 222 -18.05 16.28 -0.36
CA LYS A 222 -17.43 17.04 0.74
C LYS A 222 -17.96 16.60 2.12
N ALA A 223 -19.26 16.36 2.23
CA ALA A 223 -19.88 15.85 3.45
C ALA A 223 -19.38 14.43 3.77
N GLY A 224 -19.36 13.54 2.78
CA GLY A 224 -18.86 12.17 2.92
C GLY A 224 -17.38 12.11 3.33
N LEU A 225 -16.53 12.97 2.76
CA LEU A 225 -15.11 13.09 3.14
C LEU A 225 -14.92 13.52 4.61
N ARG A 226 -15.74 14.45 5.11
CA ARG A 226 -15.72 14.84 6.53
C ARG A 226 -16.12 13.69 7.45
N THR A 227 -17.01 12.81 7.01
CA THR A 227 -17.37 11.60 7.75
C THR A 227 -16.22 10.59 7.72
N LEU A 228 -15.59 10.37 6.56
CA LEU A 228 -14.42 9.49 6.40
C LEU A 228 -13.23 9.88 7.29
N GLU A 229 -13.04 11.18 7.52
CA GLU A 229 -12.00 11.70 8.43
C GLU A 229 -12.18 11.21 9.88
N ARG A 230 -13.42 10.89 10.28
CA ARG A 230 -13.75 10.38 11.62
C ARG A 230 -13.95 8.86 11.64
N ASP A 231 -14.44 8.29 10.54
CA ASP A 231 -14.69 6.86 10.38
C ASP A 231 -14.28 6.38 8.99
N LEU A 232 -13.09 5.80 8.89
CA LEU A 232 -12.55 5.24 7.65
C LEU A 232 -13.36 4.05 7.12
N ASN A 233 -14.23 3.43 7.91
CA ASN A 233 -15.10 2.34 7.43
C ASN A 233 -16.36 2.88 6.73
N HIS A 234 -16.62 4.18 6.79
CA HIS A 234 -17.77 4.78 6.14
C HIS A 234 -17.63 4.73 4.61
N THR A 235 -18.63 4.14 3.93
CA THR A 235 -18.69 4.14 2.47
C THR A 235 -19.48 5.35 1.98
N LEU A 236 -18.86 6.18 1.15
CA LEU A 236 -19.57 7.24 0.45
C LEU A 236 -20.61 6.62 -0.48
N THR A 237 -21.82 7.15 -0.44
CA THR A 237 -22.93 6.72 -1.29
C THR A 237 -23.38 7.87 -2.19
N GLY A 238 -23.71 7.54 -3.43
CA GLY A 238 -24.28 8.48 -4.39
C GLY A 238 -23.31 8.98 -5.46
N GLY A 239 -23.89 9.53 -6.53
CA GLY A 239 -23.18 9.94 -7.74
C GLY A 239 -23.44 8.98 -8.91
N THR A 240 -23.81 9.53 -10.06
CA THR A 240 -23.85 8.80 -11.33
C THR A 240 -22.89 9.47 -12.31
N GLY A 241 -22.32 8.70 -13.23
CA GLY A 241 -21.27 9.19 -14.13
C GLY A 241 -19.98 9.53 -13.37
N GLU A 242 -19.35 10.65 -13.71
CA GLU A 242 -18.00 11.03 -13.23
C GLU A 242 -17.91 11.17 -11.70
N PHE A 243 -18.98 11.61 -11.04
CA PHE A 243 -19.02 11.69 -9.58
C PHE A 243 -19.06 10.31 -8.92
N GLY A 244 -19.71 9.33 -9.56
CA GLY A 244 -19.71 7.95 -9.11
C GLY A 244 -18.30 7.34 -9.16
N ASP A 245 -17.58 7.55 -10.27
CA ASP A 245 -16.20 7.08 -10.44
C ASP A 245 -15.26 7.67 -9.35
N ILE A 246 -15.44 8.94 -8.98
CA ILE A 246 -14.70 9.58 -7.89
C ILE A 246 -15.03 8.95 -6.54
N VAL A 247 -16.31 8.72 -6.27
CA VAL A 247 -16.78 8.10 -5.03
C VAL A 247 -16.23 6.68 -4.88
N ASP A 248 -16.24 5.89 -5.96
CA ASP A 248 -15.69 4.54 -5.97
C ASP A 248 -14.17 4.54 -5.72
N ALA A 249 -13.44 5.48 -6.34
CA ALA A 249 -12.00 5.63 -6.10
C ALA A 249 -11.68 6.02 -4.64
N ILE A 250 -12.46 6.91 -4.04
CA ILE A 250 -12.32 7.31 -2.63
C ILE A 250 -12.60 6.11 -1.71
N ASN A 251 -13.70 5.37 -1.95
CA ASN A 251 -14.04 4.18 -1.18
C ASN A 251 -12.96 3.10 -1.27
N HIS A 252 -12.39 2.91 -2.47
CA HIS A 252 -11.28 1.98 -2.68
C HIS A 252 -10.04 2.38 -1.86
N LEU A 253 -9.64 3.65 -1.89
CA LEU A 253 -8.51 4.16 -1.12
C LEU A 253 -8.73 4.01 0.40
N SER A 254 -9.92 4.34 0.89
CA SER A 254 -10.25 4.15 2.31
C SER A 254 -10.12 2.68 2.72
N THR A 255 -10.63 1.77 1.88
CA THR A 255 -10.51 0.33 2.11
C THR A 255 -9.05 -0.13 2.13
N GLN A 256 -8.20 0.39 1.24
CA GLN A 256 -6.77 0.07 1.24
C GLN A 256 -6.06 0.56 2.50
N LEU A 257 -6.37 1.78 2.97
CA LEU A 257 -5.80 2.32 4.21
C LEU A 257 -6.20 1.49 5.42
N VAL A 258 -7.48 1.13 5.56
CA VAL A 258 -7.95 0.25 6.65
C VAL A 258 -7.27 -1.12 6.60
N LYS A 259 -7.11 -1.70 5.40
CA LYS A 259 -6.38 -2.97 5.23
C LYS A 259 -4.92 -2.85 5.64
N ALA A 260 -4.23 -1.78 5.25
CA ALA A 260 -2.84 -1.55 5.62
C ALA A 260 -2.65 -1.37 7.12
N GLN A 261 -3.55 -0.60 7.78
CA GLN A 261 -3.52 -0.43 9.23
C GLN A 261 -3.76 -1.75 9.97
N LYS A 262 -4.81 -2.50 9.60
CA LYS A 262 -5.10 -3.83 10.18
C LYS A 262 -3.97 -4.81 9.94
N PHE A 263 -3.33 -4.78 8.77
CA PHE A 263 -2.20 -5.66 8.48
C PHE A 263 -1.02 -5.39 9.44
N ASN A 264 -0.69 -4.13 9.71
CA ASN A 264 0.36 -3.78 10.67
C ASN A 264 0.04 -4.26 12.08
N GLU A 265 -1.20 -4.09 12.53
CA GLU A 265 -1.66 -4.58 13.85
C GLU A 265 -1.57 -6.11 13.94
N ILE A 266 -2.04 -6.83 12.92
CA ILE A 266 -1.98 -8.30 12.87
C ILE A 266 -0.53 -8.79 12.81
N ALA A 267 0.33 -8.14 12.01
CA ALA A 267 1.74 -8.48 11.90
C ALA A 267 2.43 -8.36 13.27
N LEU A 268 2.29 -7.21 13.95
CA LEU A 268 2.84 -7.03 15.30
C LEU A 268 2.26 -8.03 16.31
N ALA A 269 0.96 -8.32 16.23
CA ALA A 269 0.30 -9.27 17.12
C ALA A 269 0.76 -10.72 16.93
N SER A 270 1.19 -11.08 15.71
CA SER A 270 1.68 -12.42 15.36
C SER A 270 3.14 -12.65 15.71
N ILE A 271 3.92 -11.59 15.98
CA ILE A 271 5.31 -11.71 16.42
C ILE A 271 5.33 -12.34 17.82
N SER A 272 6.10 -13.42 17.97
CA SER A 272 6.22 -14.16 19.23
C SER A 272 7.18 -13.50 20.22
N ASP A 273 8.14 -12.71 19.71
CA ASP A 273 9.07 -11.90 20.48
C ASP A 273 8.35 -10.70 21.10
N ALA A 274 8.79 -10.29 22.28
CA ALA A 274 8.25 -9.11 22.92
C ALA A 274 8.83 -7.84 22.29
N VAL A 275 7.96 -7.05 21.66
CA VAL A 275 8.33 -5.80 20.99
C VAL A 275 7.64 -4.62 21.69
N VAL A 276 8.45 -3.65 22.12
CA VAL A 276 7.98 -2.39 22.71
C VAL A 276 8.69 -1.24 22.02
N ALA A 277 7.92 -0.25 21.57
CA ALA A 277 8.44 0.98 20.97
C ALA A 277 8.09 2.18 21.84
N VAL A 278 9.04 3.10 21.99
CA VAL A 278 8.86 4.37 22.69
C VAL A 278 9.26 5.52 21.78
N ASP A 279 8.67 6.70 21.98
CA ASP A 279 9.06 7.93 21.28
C ASP A 279 10.30 8.58 21.92
N ASN A 280 10.68 9.77 21.42
CA ASN A 280 11.82 10.53 21.95
C ASN A 280 11.58 11.07 23.37
N ASP A 281 10.33 11.18 23.82
CA ASP A 281 9.96 11.61 25.18
C ASP A 281 9.86 10.42 26.15
N GLY A 282 10.07 9.19 25.65
CA GLY A 282 10.00 7.97 26.44
C GLY A 282 8.57 7.46 26.66
N LEU A 283 7.60 7.91 25.86
CA LEU A 283 6.22 7.44 25.90
C LEU A 283 6.05 6.20 25.02
N VAL A 284 5.30 5.21 25.49
CA VAL A 284 5.08 3.96 24.75
C VAL A 284 4.18 4.21 23.53
N ILE A 285 4.74 4.05 22.33
CA ILE A 285 4.02 4.17 21.06
C ILE A 285 3.28 2.87 20.73
N THR A 286 3.94 1.73 20.91
CA THR A 286 3.36 0.42 20.63
C THR A 286 3.94 -0.65 21.53
N ALA A 287 3.12 -1.65 21.86
CA ALA A 287 3.52 -2.87 22.54
C ALA A 287 2.71 -4.03 21.96
N ASN A 288 3.38 -5.11 21.56
CA ASN A 288 2.68 -6.28 21.05
C ASN A 288 2.17 -7.19 22.19
N PRO A 289 1.25 -8.14 21.92
CA PRO A 289 0.74 -9.06 22.95
C PRO A 289 1.83 -9.89 23.63
N ALA A 290 2.91 -10.23 22.91
CA ALA A 290 4.04 -10.93 23.49
C ALA A 290 4.76 -10.09 24.55
N ALA A 291 4.87 -8.76 24.41
CA ALA A 291 5.43 -7.88 25.43
C ALA A 291 4.64 -7.92 26.75
N HIS A 292 3.30 -7.95 26.68
CA HIS A 292 2.46 -8.12 27.87
C HIS A 292 2.70 -9.47 28.56
N ARG A 293 2.78 -10.56 27.77
CA ARG A 293 2.95 -11.93 28.30
C ARG A 293 4.36 -12.22 28.83
N ILE A 294 5.39 -11.77 28.11
CA ILE A 294 6.80 -12.12 28.38
C ILE A 294 7.44 -11.10 29.34
N LEU A 295 7.15 -9.82 29.18
CA LEU A 295 7.76 -8.75 30.01
C LEU A 295 6.86 -8.34 31.17
N GLY A 296 5.58 -8.71 31.15
CA GLY A 296 4.61 -8.32 32.17
C GLY A 296 4.15 -6.87 32.03
N LEU A 297 4.13 -6.32 30.81
CA LEU A 297 3.69 -4.94 30.57
C LEU A 297 2.28 -4.68 31.11
N ASN A 298 2.11 -3.54 31.78
CA ASN A 298 0.82 -3.11 32.32
C ASN A 298 -0.22 -2.88 31.21
N ALA A 299 -1.47 -3.26 31.46
CA ALA A 299 -2.57 -3.00 30.53
C ALA A 299 -2.81 -1.48 30.42
N GLY A 300 -2.97 -0.98 29.19
CA GLY A 300 -3.18 0.46 28.95
C GLY A 300 -1.91 1.32 29.03
N CYS A 301 -0.73 0.73 28.89
CA CYS A 301 0.55 1.47 28.87
C CYS A 301 0.74 2.38 27.64
N LEU A 302 -0.06 2.25 26.59
CA LEU A 302 0.04 3.06 25.38
C LEU A 302 -0.14 4.55 25.70
N GLY A 303 0.82 5.38 25.28
CA GLY A 303 0.87 6.81 25.59
C GLY A 303 1.36 7.16 27.00
N GLY A 304 1.61 6.17 27.86
CA GLY A 304 2.19 6.35 29.19
C GLY A 304 3.72 6.34 29.17
N SER A 305 4.32 6.75 30.29
CA SER A 305 5.78 6.70 30.49
C SER A 305 6.30 5.26 30.48
N VAL A 306 7.45 5.04 29.84
CA VAL A 306 8.15 3.74 29.87
C VAL A 306 8.42 3.23 31.29
N ASP A 307 8.58 4.11 32.28
CA ASP A 307 8.83 3.71 33.67
C ASP A 307 7.59 3.13 34.36
N GLU A 308 6.40 3.58 33.96
CA GLU A 308 5.12 3.12 34.50
C GLU A 308 4.56 1.93 33.70
N ALA A 309 5.05 1.73 32.48
CA ALA A 309 4.60 0.66 31.59
C ALA A 309 5.06 -0.73 32.05
N PHE A 310 6.20 -0.82 32.75
CA PHE A 310 6.79 -2.08 33.20
C PHE A 310 6.59 -2.33 34.70
N PRO A 311 6.63 -3.60 35.14
CA PRO A 311 6.65 -3.95 36.56
C PRO A 311 7.83 -3.32 37.33
N PRO A 312 7.67 -3.02 38.64
CA PRO A 312 8.77 -2.56 39.48
C PRO A 312 9.95 -3.56 39.45
N GLY A 313 11.16 -3.04 39.29
CA GLY A 313 12.39 -3.86 39.24
C GLY A 313 12.73 -4.43 37.86
N ALA A 314 11.92 -4.16 36.83
CA ALA A 314 12.25 -4.52 35.46
C ALA A 314 13.49 -3.74 34.95
N PRO A 315 14.46 -4.40 34.28
CA PRO A 315 15.64 -3.71 33.73
C PRO A 315 15.34 -2.97 32.42
N PHE A 316 14.20 -3.23 31.78
CA PHE A 316 13.86 -2.76 30.43
C PHE A 316 13.68 -1.23 30.30
N PRO A 317 13.07 -0.50 31.26
CA PRO A 317 12.98 0.96 31.17
C PRO A 317 14.34 1.66 31.16
N ALA A 318 15.31 1.14 31.92
CA ALA A 318 16.68 1.65 31.90
C ALA A 318 17.36 1.39 30.55
N ILE A 319 17.22 0.17 30.01
CA ILE A 319 17.73 -0.23 28.69
C ILE A 319 17.18 0.67 27.57
N LEU A 320 15.88 0.96 27.59
CA LEU A 320 15.24 1.86 26.60
C LEU A 320 15.73 3.31 26.75
N ARG A 321 15.92 3.80 27.98
CA ARG A 321 16.48 5.14 28.22
C ARG A 321 17.92 5.28 27.79
N ASP A 322 18.76 4.27 28.04
CA ASP A 322 20.15 4.28 27.61
C ASP A 322 20.24 4.28 26.07
N ALA A 323 19.37 3.51 25.41
CA ALA A 323 19.24 3.53 23.95
C ALA A 323 18.81 4.91 23.42
N LEU A 324 17.85 5.59 24.05
CA LEU A 324 17.38 6.92 23.64
C LEU A 324 18.40 8.05 23.91
N ASN A 325 18.91 8.13 25.14
CA ASN A 325 19.65 9.29 25.63
C ASN A 325 21.16 9.20 25.40
N LYS A 326 21.73 7.99 25.53
CA LYS A 326 23.17 7.77 25.39
C LYS A 326 23.53 7.22 24.01
N GLY A 327 22.57 6.72 23.25
CA GLY A 327 22.79 6.03 21.98
C GLY A 327 23.43 4.64 22.16
N GLU A 328 23.43 4.10 23.38
CA GLU A 328 23.97 2.77 23.68
C GLU A 328 22.96 1.71 23.26
N LEU A 329 23.16 1.16 22.06
CA LEU A 329 22.35 0.07 21.55
C LEU A 329 22.84 -1.27 22.09
N LEU A 330 21.91 -2.05 22.63
CA LEU A 330 22.14 -3.40 23.07
C LEU A 330 21.87 -4.35 21.91
N LYS A 331 22.79 -5.26 21.67
CA LYS A 331 22.62 -6.33 20.69
C LYS A 331 22.75 -7.66 21.40
N GLU A 332 21.66 -8.43 21.38
CA GLU A 332 21.63 -9.82 21.82
C GLU A 332 22.13 -10.07 23.26
N LYS A 333 21.90 -9.12 24.19
CA LYS A 333 22.32 -9.28 25.58
C LYS A 333 21.40 -10.27 26.29
N ARG A 334 21.99 -11.32 26.87
CA ARG A 334 21.26 -12.32 27.65
C ARG A 334 20.91 -11.79 29.04
N LEU A 335 19.63 -11.94 29.42
CA LEU A 335 19.11 -11.55 30.74
C LEU A 335 18.11 -12.59 31.25
N SER A 336 18.20 -12.92 32.54
CA SER A 336 17.19 -13.73 33.22
C SER A 336 16.12 -12.80 33.81
N TRP A 337 14.86 -13.03 33.45
CA TRP A 337 13.73 -12.21 33.86
C TRP A 337 12.57 -13.07 34.37
N THR A 338 11.98 -12.69 35.50
CA THR A 338 10.87 -13.42 36.12
C THR A 338 9.66 -12.50 36.21
N PRO A 339 8.73 -12.58 35.24
CA PRO A 339 7.49 -11.81 35.31
C PRO A 339 6.54 -12.49 36.31
N TYR A 340 6.10 -11.76 37.33
CA TYR A 340 4.96 -12.09 38.23
C TYR A 340 4.60 -13.60 38.33
N GLU A 341 5.25 -14.33 39.23
CA GLU A 341 4.97 -15.75 39.57
C GLU A 341 5.01 -16.78 38.40
N GLN A 342 5.26 -16.38 37.15
CA GLN A 342 5.21 -17.26 35.96
C GLN A 342 6.54 -17.97 35.62
N GLY A 343 7.47 -18.03 36.59
CA GLY A 343 8.77 -18.67 36.42
C GLY A 343 9.79 -17.80 35.68
N THR A 344 11.07 -18.12 35.87
CA THR A 344 12.20 -17.40 35.27
C THR A 344 12.30 -17.74 33.79
N ARG A 345 12.41 -16.69 32.96
CA ARG A 345 12.63 -16.75 31.52
C ARG A 345 14.04 -16.27 31.20
N GLU A 346 14.65 -16.88 30.21
CA GLU A 346 15.92 -16.46 29.64
C GLU A 346 15.63 -15.67 28.37
N LEU A 347 16.01 -14.39 28.35
CA LEU A 347 15.71 -13.46 27.27
C LEU A 347 16.98 -13.01 26.56
N LEU A 348 16.89 -12.87 25.24
CA LEU A 348 17.88 -12.21 24.42
C LEU A 348 17.35 -10.81 24.07
N VAL A 349 17.98 -9.77 24.61
CA VAL A 349 17.49 -8.40 24.56
C VAL A 349 18.29 -7.58 23.56
N SER A 350 17.57 -6.91 22.66
CA SER A 350 18.14 -6.01 21.66
C SER A 350 17.39 -4.69 21.62
N THR A 351 18.11 -3.59 21.37
CA THR A 351 17.53 -2.27 21.14
C THR A 351 17.94 -1.71 19.79
N ALA A 352 17.04 -0.95 19.16
CA ALA A 352 17.30 -0.26 17.90
C ALA A 352 16.60 1.11 17.89
N HIS A 353 17.15 2.06 17.13
CA HIS A 353 16.49 3.35 16.91
C HIS A 353 15.34 3.23 15.92
N LEU A 354 14.22 3.87 16.22
CA LEU A 354 13.16 4.13 15.26
C LEU A 354 13.57 5.33 14.41
N ILE A 355 13.67 5.12 13.10
CA ILE A 355 14.10 6.15 12.15
C ILE A 355 12.96 6.45 11.17
N ASN A 356 12.58 7.73 11.07
CA ASN A 356 11.63 8.20 10.06
C ASN A 356 12.26 8.21 8.66
N GLY A 357 11.46 8.19 7.59
CA GLY A 357 11.92 8.39 6.19
C GLY A 357 12.83 9.60 5.92
N ARG A 358 12.92 10.58 6.81
CA ARG A 358 13.91 11.69 6.78
C ARG A 358 15.23 11.41 7.53
N ARG A 359 15.52 10.15 7.89
CA ARG A 359 16.70 9.72 8.67
C ARG A 359 16.85 10.39 10.05
N ARG A 360 15.73 10.79 10.66
CA ARG A 360 15.72 11.31 12.03
C ARG A 360 15.24 10.24 12.99
N THR A 361 15.91 10.12 14.13
CA THR A 361 15.46 9.29 15.25
C THR A 361 14.18 9.86 15.82
N VAL A 362 13.13 9.04 15.85
CA VAL A 362 11.82 9.37 16.40
C VAL A 362 11.50 8.56 17.66
N GLY A 363 12.41 7.68 18.07
CA GLY A 363 12.26 6.86 19.26
C GLY A 363 13.23 5.67 19.29
N ALA A 364 12.90 4.68 20.12
CA ALA A 364 13.64 3.42 20.25
C ALA A 364 12.68 2.23 20.33
N VAL A 365 13.15 1.06 19.87
CA VAL A 365 12.47 -0.23 19.97
C VAL A 365 13.30 -1.15 20.84
N LEU A 366 12.62 -1.84 21.75
CA LEU A 366 13.09 -2.98 22.50
C LEU A 366 12.53 -4.25 21.86
N ASN A 367 13.41 -5.19 21.54
CA ASN A 367 13.04 -6.55 21.18
C ASN A 367 13.59 -7.53 22.23
N CYS A 368 12.73 -8.40 22.76
CA CYS A 368 13.11 -9.45 23.69
C CYS A 368 12.65 -10.81 23.15
N LEU A 369 13.62 -11.62 22.74
CA LEU A 369 13.39 -12.99 22.29
C LEU A 369 13.49 -13.96 23.49
N ASP A 370 12.47 -14.77 23.71
CA ASP A 370 12.47 -15.81 24.75
C ASP A 370 13.23 -17.04 24.25
N ILE A 371 14.39 -17.31 24.86
CA ILE A 371 15.29 -18.41 24.51
C ILE A 371 15.27 -19.54 25.55
N THR A 372 14.32 -19.51 26.50
CA THR A 372 14.24 -20.47 27.61
C THR A 372 14.17 -21.92 27.11
N GLU A 373 13.29 -22.19 26.15
CA GLU A 373 13.13 -23.54 25.58
C GLU A 373 14.36 -23.96 24.78
N SER A 374 14.96 -23.04 24.01
CA SER A 374 16.17 -23.30 23.25
C SER A 374 17.33 -23.73 24.15
N ILE A 375 17.55 -23.01 25.26
CA ILE A 375 18.56 -23.37 26.26
C ILE A 375 18.26 -24.73 26.88
N ARG A 376 17.00 -25.01 27.24
CA ARG A 376 16.59 -26.30 27.81
C ARG A 376 16.86 -27.47 26.85
N LEU A 377 16.54 -27.30 25.57
CA LEU A 377 16.80 -28.32 24.54
C LEU A 377 18.30 -28.53 24.34
N GLN A 378 19.08 -27.45 24.30
CA GLN A 378 20.54 -27.53 24.18
C GLN A 378 21.17 -28.28 25.37
N GLN A 379 20.70 -28.04 26.59
CA GLN A 379 21.12 -28.78 27.77
C GLN A 379 20.74 -30.27 27.71
N GLN A 380 19.56 -30.60 27.17
CA GLN A 380 19.14 -32.00 26.98
C GLN A 380 20.01 -32.74 25.96
N VAL A 381 20.35 -32.10 24.83
CA VAL A 381 21.26 -32.68 23.85
C VAL A 381 22.62 -32.96 24.49
N HIS A 382 23.17 -31.99 25.22
CA HIS A 382 24.47 -32.18 25.88
C HIS A 382 24.44 -33.29 26.94
N LEU A 383 23.34 -33.43 27.68
CA LEU A 383 23.12 -34.55 28.59
C LEU A 383 23.11 -35.90 27.84
N GLN A 384 22.42 -35.98 26.70
CA GLN A 384 22.40 -37.21 25.89
C GLN A 384 23.77 -37.58 25.37
N GLU A 385 24.57 -36.61 24.91
CA GLU A 385 25.96 -36.84 24.49
C GLU A 385 26.80 -37.42 25.63
N ARG A 386 26.69 -36.86 26.83
CA ARG A 386 27.40 -37.34 28.03
C ARG A 386 26.96 -38.76 28.42
N LEU A 387 25.66 -39.04 28.39
CA LEU A 387 25.14 -40.39 28.67
C LEU A 387 25.56 -41.41 27.62
N ALA A 388 25.61 -41.02 26.34
CA ALA A 388 26.10 -41.88 25.27
C ALA A 388 27.60 -42.19 25.41
N ALA A 389 28.41 -41.20 25.80
CA ALA A 389 29.82 -41.39 26.12
C ALA A 389 30.01 -42.37 27.30
N LEU A 390 29.20 -42.22 28.36
CA LEU A 390 29.17 -43.18 29.46
C LEU A 390 28.79 -44.58 28.98
N GLY A 391 27.78 -44.69 28.11
CA GLY A 391 27.33 -45.94 27.49
C GLY A 391 28.44 -46.72 26.77
N LYS A 392 29.29 -46.01 26.02
CA LYS A 392 30.45 -46.62 25.32
C LYS A 392 31.51 -47.18 26.28
N LEU A 393 31.51 -46.74 27.54
CA LEU A 393 32.55 -47.03 28.52
C LEU A 393 32.04 -47.90 29.69
N VAL A 394 30.78 -48.39 29.59
CA VAL A 394 30.13 -49.27 30.59
C VAL A 394 30.97 -50.50 30.93
N ALA A 395 31.67 -51.08 29.94
CA ALA A 395 32.52 -52.24 30.17
C ALA A 395 33.66 -51.92 31.16
N GLY A 396 34.31 -50.75 31.04
CA GLY A 396 35.38 -50.31 31.95
C GLY A 396 34.85 -50.03 33.35
N VAL A 397 33.72 -49.32 33.45
CA VAL A 397 33.05 -49.01 34.73
C VAL A 397 32.63 -50.28 35.47
N ALA A 398 32.02 -51.24 34.77
CA ALA A 398 31.59 -52.50 35.35
C ALA A 398 32.77 -53.31 35.91
N HIS A 399 33.91 -53.30 35.22
CA HIS A 399 35.15 -53.91 35.72
C HIS A 399 35.70 -53.19 36.95
N GLU A 400 35.70 -51.86 36.97
CA GLU A 400 36.16 -51.08 38.13
C GLU A 400 35.27 -51.20 39.37
N ILE A 401 33.97 -51.43 39.20
CA ILE A 401 33.02 -51.69 40.30
C ILE A 401 33.12 -53.13 40.78
N ARG A 402 33.30 -54.10 39.85
CA ARG A 402 33.42 -55.52 40.20
C ARG A 402 34.65 -55.79 41.06
N ASN A 403 35.78 -55.13 40.79
CA ASN A 403 37.03 -55.34 41.52
C ASN A 403 36.95 -55.09 43.05
N PRO A 404 36.49 -53.93 43.54
CA PRO A 404 36.29 -53.68 44.96
C PRO A 404 35.20 -54.56 45.55
N LEU A 405 34.11 -54.85 44.82
CA LEU A 405 33.08 -55.79 45.27
C LEU A 405 33.63 -57.19 45.52
N THR A 406 34.38 -57.75 44.57
CA THR A 406 35.04 -59.07 44.73
C THR A 406 36.04 -59.05 45.89
N SER A 407 36.77 -57.95 46.07
CA SER A 407 37.69 -57.79 47.19
C SER A 407 36.96 -57.76 48.53
N ILE A 408 35.85 -57.03 48.63
CA ILE A 408 35.00 -57.00 49.83
C ILE A 408 34.46 -58.40 50.13
N SER A 409 33.89 -59.08 49.13
CA SER A 409 33.38 -60.45 49.27
C SER A 409 34.47 -61.42 49.76
N GLY A 410 35.68 -61.33 49.21
CA GLY A 410 36.81 -62.15 49.65
C GLY A 410 37.25 -61.85 51.09
N TYR A 411 37.27 -60.58 51.49
CA TYR A 411 37.56 -60.22 52.89
C TYR A 411 36.45 -60.65 53.84
N THR A 412 35.16 -60.56 53.45
CA THR A 412 34.06 -61.04 54.29
C THR A 412 34.10 -62.56 54.47
N GLU A 413 34.39 -63.32 53.41
CA GLU A 413 34.55 -64.78 53.49
C GLU A 413 35.75 -65.19 54.35
N TYR A 414 36.86 -64.44 54.24
CA TYR A 414 38.02 -64.62 55.12
C TYR A 414 37.68 -64.33 56.59
N LEU A 415 36.95 -63.26 56.87
CA LEU A 415 36.53 -62.89 58.22
C LEU A 415 35.60 -63.95 58.85
N GLU A 416 34.74 -64.57 58.06
CA GLU A 416 33.83 -65.63 58.51
C GLU A 416 34.57 -66.91 58.93
N LYS A 417 35.68 -67.22 58.26
CA LYS A 417 36.49 -68.43 58.52
C LYS A 417 37.60 -68.22 59.55
N ALA A 418 37.88 -66.98 59.97
CA ALA A 418 39.00 -66.67 60.85
C ALA A 418 38.58 -66.67 62.34
N GLU A 419 39.26 -67.46 63.18
CA GLU A 419 39.02 -67.48 64.64
C GLU A 419 39.39 -66.16 65.34
N ASN A 420 40.32 -65.37 64.78
CA ASN A 420 40.74 -64.09 65.37
C ASN A 420 41.09 -63.05 64.27
N PRO A 421 40.09 -62.37 63.69
CA PRO A 421 40.29 -61.52 62.53
C PRO A 421 41.10 -60.25 62.84
N SER A 422 42.09 -59.96 61.99
CA SER A 422 42.93 -58.75 62.12
C SER A 422 42.11 -57.46 61.94
N PRO A 423 42.34 -56.41 62.76
CA PRO A 423 41.80 -55.07 62.53
C PRO A 423 42.19 -54.44 61.17
N ARG A 424 43.17 -55.01 60.46
CA ARG A 424 43.54 -54.61 59.10
C ARG A 424 42.50 -55.07 58.06
N SER A 425 41.85 -56.21 58.26
CA SER A 425 40.85 -56.74 57.33
C SER A 425 39.60 -55.87 57.27
N TRP A 426 39.09 -55.41 58.43
CA TRP A 426 38.01 -54.43 58.51
C TRP A 426 38.37 -53.09 57.86
N ARG A 427 39.61 -52.61 58.06
CA ARG A 427 40.11 -51.40 57.39
C ARG A 427 40.20 -51.56 55.87
N ASN A 428 40.51 -52.74 55.37
CA ASN A 428 40.56 -53.01 53.93
C ASN A 428 39.14 -53.01 53.32
N ILE A 429 38.15 -53.59 54.00
CA ILE A 429 36.74 -53.52 53.57
C ILE A 429 36.27 -52.07 53.50
N ASN A 430 36.47 -51.29 54.57
CA ASN A 430 36.08 -49.87 54.59
C ASN A 430 36.79 -49.06 53.49
N ARG A 431 38.05 -49.40 53.16
CA ARG A 431 38.77 -48.76 52.06
C ARG A 431 38.12 -49.05 50.70
N GLU A 432 37.75 -50.30 50.44
CA GLU A 432 37.10 -50.66 49.17
C GLU A 432 35.66 -50.10 49.08
N ILE A 433 34.93 -49.98 50.19
CA ILE A 433 33.62 -49.29 50.25
C ILE A 433 33.79 -47.81 49.90
N ASN A 434 34.75 -47.11 50.52
CA ASN A 434 35.03 -45.71 50.21
C ASN A 434 35.45 -45.52 48.75
N ARG A 435 36.20 -46.48 48.20
CA ARG A 435 36.58 -46.47 46.78
C ARG A 435 35.36 -46.62 45.86
N LEU A 436 34.43 -47.53 46.19
CA LEU A 436 33.16 -47.68 45.48
C LEU A 436 32.35 -46.39 45.50
N ASN A 437 32.18 -45.78 46.66
CA ASN A 437 31.46 -44.50 46.81
C ASN A 437 32.08 -43.40 45.94
N MET A 438 33.42 -43.27 45.96
CA MET A 438 34.12 -42.29 45.12
C MET A 438 33.91 -42.55 43.61
N ILE A 439 33.87 -43.82 43.16
CA ILE A 439 33.58 -44.14 41.75
C ILE A 439 32.16 -43.71 41.39
N VAL A 440 31.18 -44.02 42.25
CA VAL A 440 29.77 -43.64 42.04
C VAL A 440 29.60 -42.12 42.02
N GLU A 441 30.21 -41.39 42.95
CA GLU A 441 30.17 -39.92 42.98
C GLU A 441 30.75 -39.29 41.71
N LYS A 442 31.89 -39.81 41.22
CA LYS A 442 32.49 -39.32 39.98
C LYS A 442 31.63 -39.58 38.75
N LEU A 443 30.97 -40.74 38.69
CA LEU A 443 30.02 -41.08 37.63
C LEU A 443 28.79 -40.17 37.65
N LEU A 444 28.23 -39.93 38.84
CA LEU A 444 27.09 -39.03 39.02
C LEU A 444 27.45 -37.59 38.66
N PHE A 445 28.62 -37.12 39.08
CA PHE A 445 29.13 -35.80 38.71
C PHE A 445 29.29 -35.65 37.19
N PHE A 446 29.81 -36.68 36.51
CA PHE A 446 29.94 -36.65 35.05
C PHE A 446 28.60 -36.62 34.32
N ALA A 447 27.64 -37.44 34.77
CA ALA A 447 26.30 -37.49 34.19
C ALA A 447 25.50 -36.21 34.43
N ARG A 448 25.65 -35.60 35.61
CA ARG A 448 24.95 -34.38 36.00
C ARG A 448 25.84 -33.51 36.89
N PRO A 449 26.66 -32.63 36.31
CA PRO A 449 27.44 -31.68 37.09
C PRO A 449 26.49 -30.77 37.88
N ALA A 450 26.89 -30.39 39.09
CA ALA A 450 26.18 -29.36 39.83
C ALA A 450 26.23 -28.03 39.05
N GLU A 451 25.16 -27.24 39.11
CA GLU A 451 25.18 -25.88 38.55
C GLU A 451 26.30 -25.07 39.22
N ALA A 452 27.22 -24.54 38.40
CA ALA A 452 28.34 -23.75 38.87
C ALA A 452 27.85 -22.40 39.41
N ARG A 453 28.30 -22.04 40.61
CA ARG A 453 28.02 -20.76 41.25
C ARG A 453 29.20 -19.83 41.09
N PHE A 454 29.20 -19.07 40.01
CA PHE A 454 30.26 -18.12 39.70
C PHE A 454 30.26 -16.93 40.66
N VAL A 455 31.40 -16.70 41.30
CA VAL A 455 31.71 -15.52 42.11
C VAL A 455 33.06 -14.94 41.70
N HIS A 456 33.32 -13.67 42.03
CA HIS A 456 34.64 -13.09 41.88
C HIS A 456 35.55 -13.58 43.01
N GLY A 457 36.49 -14.46 42.67
CA GLY A 457 37.39 -15.11 43.62
C GLY A 457 38.86 -14.81 43.35
N ASN A 458 39.67 -14.80 44.42
CA ASN A 458 41.12 -14.68 44.31
C ASN A 458 41.75 -16.07 44.02
N VAL A 459 42.54 -16.16 42.94
CA VAL A 459 43.19 -17.40 42.52
C VAL A 459 44.23 -17.90 43.54
N ASN A 460 45.02 -17.00 44.14
CA ASN A 460 46.01 -17.39 45.14
C ASN A 460 45.34 -17.95 46.40
N SER A 461 44.22 -17.38 46.84
CA SER A 461 43.45 -17.91 47.97
C SER A 461 42.95 -19.34 47.70
N LEU A 462 42.43 -19.59 46.49
CA LEU A 462 41.99 -20.92 46.07
C LEU A 462 43.15 -21.93 46.07
N VAL A 463 44.31 -21.54 45.53
CA VAL A 463 45.50 -22.39 45.49
C VAL A 463 45.99 -22.71 46.90
N GLU A 464 46.05 -21.71 47.80
CA GLU A 464 46.45 -21.91 49.18
C GLU A 464 45.50 -22.87 49.93
N THR A 465 44.17 -22.72 49.79
CA THR A 465 43.20 -23.65 50.37
C THR A 465 43.39 -25.07 49.85
N SER A 466 43.60 -25.22 48.53
CA SER A 466 43.84 -26.52 47.89
C SER A 466 45.14 -27.18 48.37
N LEU A 467 46.20 -26.38 48.54
CA LEU A 467 47.50 -26.83 49.04
C LEU A 467 47.45 -27.18 50.52
N GLN A 468 46.69 -26.46 51.34
CA GLN A 468 46.53 -26.78 52.76
C GLN A 468 45.91 -28.17 52.94
N PHE A 469 44.80 -28.45 52.25
CA PHE A 469 44.17 -29.76 52.27
C PHE A 469 45.12 -30.88 51.79
N PHE A 470 45.92 -30.58 50.77
CA PHE A 470 46.92 -31.49 50.25
C PHE A 470 47.99 -31.82 51.30
N LEU A 471 48.58 -30.81 51.94
CA LEU A 471 49.62 -30.96 52.95
C LEU A 471 49.14 -31.73 54.19
N GLU A 472 47.88 -31.56 54.59
CA GLU A 472 47.28 -32.33 55.70
C GLU A 472 47.11 -33.82 55.36
N THR A 473 46.99 -34.16 54.07
CA THR A 473 46.73 -35.53 53.59
C THR A 473 48.00 -36.26 53.13
N SER A 474 49.00 -35.52 52.62
CA SER A 474 50.28 -36.07 52.12
C SER A 474 51.33 -36.13 53.23
N ARG A 475 51.87 -37.32 53.55
CA ARG A 475 53.00 -37.46 54.51
C ARG A 475 54.30 -36.86 53.94
N ASP A 476 55.23 -36.47 54.83
CA ASP A 476 56.48 -35.67 54.67
C ASP A 476 57.48 -35.96 53.51
N LYS A 477 57.13 -36.73 52.48
CA LYS A 477 58.04 -37.14 51.41
C LYS A 477 58.14 -36.18 50.22
N VAL A 478 57.14 -35.32 49.99
CA VAL A 478 57.11 -34.39 48.85
C VAL A 478 57.37 -32.96 49.31
N THR A 479 58.37 -32.30 48.73
CA THR A 479 58.65 -30.88 48.99
C THR A 479 57.75 -30.01 48.11
N VAL A 480 56.93 -29.17 48.74
CA VAL A 480 56.04 -28.23 48.05
C VAL A 480 56.70 -26.86 47.94
N ILE A 481 56.84 -26.34 46.71
CA ILE A 481 57.35 -25.01 46.39
C ILE A 481 56.20 -24.14 45.90
N ARG A 482 56.11 -22.91 46.40
CA ARG A 482 55.04 -21.95 46.07
C ARG A 482 55.64 -20.75 45.34
N GLU A 483 55.20 -20.53 44.11
CA GLU A 483 55.64 -19.42 43.26
C GLU A 483 54.42 -18.59 42.85
N LEU A 484 53.74 -18.01 43.85
CA LEU A 484 52.49 -17.29 43.65
C LEU A 484 52.77 -15.82 43.32
N SER A 485 52.30 -15.36 42.15
CA SER A 485 52.43 -13.94 41.79
C SER A 485 51.58 -13.05 42.69
N PRO A 486 52.12 -11.95 43.24
CA PRO A 486 51.35 -11.01 44.03
C PRO A 486 50.36 -10.22 43.16
N ASN A 487 49.25 -9.78 43.75
CA ASN A 487 48.29 -8.83 43.15
C ASN A 487 47.64 -9.28 41.81
N LEU A 488 47.22 -10.54 41.71
CA LEU A 488 46.45 -11.00 40.55
C LEU A 488 45.02 -10.44 40.55
N PRO A 489 44.45 -10.08 39.39
CA PRO A 489 43.03 -9.73 39.30
C PRO A 489 42.15 -10.91 39.72
N PRO A 490 40.95 -10.65 40.27
CA PRO A 490 40.01 -11.73 40.60
C PRO A 490 39.60 -12.48 39.33
N ALA A 491 39.33 -13.78 39.46
CA ALA A 491 38.75 -14.61 38.40
C ALA A 491 37.25 -14.78 38.66
N ARG A 492 36.45 -14.89 37.60
CA ARG A 492 35.03 -15.30 37.71
C ARG A 492 34.99 -16.83 37.74
N MET A 493 34.81 -17.41 38.93
CA MET A 493 34.87 -18.86 39.11
C MET A 493 33.93 -19.38 40.20
N ASP A 494 33.59 -20.66 40.16
CA ASP A 494 33.04 -21.41 41.30
C ASP A 494 34.22 -21.99 42.11
N PRO A 495 34.49 -21.46 43.33
CA PRO A 495 35.63 -21.88 44.13
C PRO A 495 35.61 -23.37 44.48
N ALA A 496 34.44 -23.96 44.73
CA ALA A 496 34.34 -25.35 45.13
C ALA A 496 34.66 -26.30 43.97
N GLN A 497 34.16 -26.01 42.77
CA GLN A 497 34.48 -26.78 41.57
C GLN A 497 35.96 -26.62 41.20
N MET A 498 36.48 -25.40 41.21
CA MET A 498 37.90 -25.17 40.90
C MET A 498 38.83 -25.82 41.94
N GLU A 499 38.47 -25.81 43.22
CA GLU A 499 39.21 -26.52 44.27
C GLU A 499 39.23 -28.03 43.99
N GLN A 500 38.12 -28.61 43.55
CA GLN A 500 38.06 -30.02 43.14
C GLN A 500 38.98 -30.31 41.93
N ALA A 501 39.00 -29.43 40.93
CA ALA A 501 39.88 -29.54 39.77
C ALA A 501 41.36 -29.51 40.17
N LEU A 502 41.75 -28.57 41.06
CA LEU A 502 43.12 -28.47 41.58
C LEU A 502 43.50 -29.70 42.42
N LYS A 503 42.61 -30.16 43.31
CA LYS A 503 42.82 -31.37 44.12
C LYS A 503 43.10 -32.58 43.22
N ASN A 504 42.34 -32.78 42.14
CA ASN A 504 42.57 -33.89 41.21
C ASN A 504 43.98 -33.88 40.63
N ILE A 505 44.49 -32.71 40.21
CA ILE A 505 45.85 -32.58 39.66
C ILE A 505 46.90 -32.78 40.75
N LEU A 506 46.75 -32.14 41.91
CA LEU A 506 47.67 -32.25 43.05
C LEU A 506 47.81 -33.71 43.52
N PHE A 507 46.71 -34.45 43.64
CA PHE A 507 46.75 -35.87 43.99
C PHE A 507 47.37 -36.72 42.88
N ASN A 508 47.12 -36.40 41.61
CA ASN A 508 47.76 -37.11 40.50
C ASN A 508 49.29 -36.95 40.53
N ALA A 509 49.78 -35.74 40.78
CA ALA A 509 51.20 -35.43 40.96
C ALA A 509 51.82 -36.18 42.15
N TYR A 510 51.16 -36.17 43.31
CA TYR A 510 51.62 -36.91 44.48
C TYR A 510 51.72 -38.42 44.24
N GLN A 511 50.71 -38.99 43.58
CA GLN A 511 50.65 -40.44 43.34
C GLN A 511 51.77 -40.96 42.43
N VAL A 512 52.35 -40.11 41.56
CA VAL A 512 53.50 -40.50 40.74
C VAL A 512 54.85 -40.30 41.43
N MET A 513 54.87 -39.73 42.65
CA MET A 513 56.07 -39.48 43.44
C MET A 513 56.07 -40.23 44.80
N PRO A 514 55.90 -41.57 44.83
CA PRO A 514 55.76 -42.34 46.07
C PRO A 514 57.02 -42.35 46.95
N GLU A 515 58.20 -42.18 46.35
CA GLU A 515 59.49 -42.08 47.06
C GLU A 515 59.84 -40.65 47.48
N GLY A 516 59.00 -39.69 47.13
CA GLY A 516 59.25 -38.27 47.30
C GLY A 516 59.59 -37.57 46.00
N GLY A 517 59.72 -36.25 46.07
CA GLY A 517 59.91 -35.40 44.90
C GLY A 517 59.58 -33.94 45.18
N ARG A 518 59.50 -33.14 44.12
CA ARG A 518 59.21 -31.71 44.21
C ARG A 518 57.90 -31.40 43.48
N LEU A 519 56.98 -30.76 44.20
CA LEU A 519 55.73 -30.23 43.64
C LEU A 519 55.82 -28.71 43.66
N THR A 520 55.82 -28.08 42.49
CA THR A 520 55.88 -26.62 42.36
C THR A 520 54.53 -26.12 41.90
N VAL A 521 53.92 -25.20 42.66
CA VAL A 521 52.65 -24.57 42.30
C VAL A 521 52.87 -23.08 42.09
N GLY A 522 52.60 -22.62 40.88
CA GLY A 522 52.80 -21.24 40.46
C GLY A 522 51.49 -20.59 40.03
N THR A 523 51.39 -19.28 40.18
CA THR A 523 50.29 -18.49 39.62
C THR A 523 50.83 -17.25 38.93
N GLY A 524 50.13 -16.77 37.92
CA GLY A 524 50.54 -15.55 37.22
C GLY A 524 49.51 -15.06 36.22
N LEU A 525 49.93 -14.06 35.44
CA LEU A 525 49.17 -13.51 34.33
C LEU A 525 50.05 -13.58 33.07
N ALA A 526 49.56 -14.24 32.02
CA ALA A 526 50.24 -14.35 30.74
C ALA A 526 49.23 -14.10 29.62
N ASP A 527 49.59 -13.25 28.65
CA ASP A 527 48.74 -12.92 27.49
C ASP A 527 47.30 -12.51 27.85
N GLY A 528 47.12 -11.80 28.97
CA GLY A 528 45.81 -11.35 29.46
C GLY A 528 45.00 -12.42 30.20
N MET A 529 45.50 -13.64 30.33
CA MET A 529 44.84 -14.75 31.03
C MET A 529 45.54 -15.05 32.37
N LEU A 530 44.75 -15.34 33.41
CA LEU A 530 45.29 -15.86 34.67
C LEU A 530 45.71 -17.30 34.46
N TYR A 531 46.86 -17.71 34.99
CA TYR A 531 47.28 -19.10 34.95
C TYR A 531 47.60 -19.68 36.34
N ILE A 532 47.40 -20.99 36.46
CA ILE A 532 47.81 -21.82 37.61
C ILE A 532 48.66 -22.97 37.07
N ASP A 533 49.92 -23.01 37.47
CA ASP A 533 50.86 -24.09 37.14
C ASP A 533 50.97 -25.07 38.28
N ILE A 534 50.88 -26.36 37.98
CA ILE A 534 51.17 -27.45 38.92
C ILE A 534 52.19 -28.37 38.26
N SER A 535 53.43 -28.34 38.75
CA SER A 535 54.56 -29.08 38.20
C SER A 535 55.08 -30.14 39.17
N ASP A 536 55.17 -31.38 38.74
CA ASP A 536 55.79 -32.48 39.47
C ASP A 536 57.13 -32.91 38.87
N THR A 537 57.96 -33.58 39.67
CA THR A 537 59.22 -34.21 39.22
C THR A 537 59.08 -35.74 39.13
N GLY A 538 57.89 -36.23 38.78
CA GLY A 538 57.61 -37.64 38.61
C GLY A 538 58.20 -38.25 37.32
N PRO A 539 57.77 -39.45 36.94
CA PRO A 539 58.27 -40.17 35.77
C PRO A 539 57.83 -39.55 34.43
N GLY A 540 56.99 -38.51 34.44
CA GLY A 540 56.39 -37.94 33.23
C GLY A 540 55.37 -38.87 32.57
N ILE A 541 54.89 -38.45 31.39
CA ILE A 541 53.85 -39.10 30.60
C ILE A 541 54.41 -39.43 29.22
N ALA A 542 54.10 -40.62 28.69
CA ALA A 542 54.54 -41.02 27.36
C ALA A 542 53.86 -40.15 26.28
N PRO A 543 54.55 -39.76 25.19
CA PRO A 543 53.95 -38.94 24.13
C PRO A 543 52.69 -39.53 23.49
N ALA A 544 52.58 -40.87 23.45
CA ALA A 544 51.41 -41.57 22.95
C ALA A 544 50.16 -41.41 23.85
N ASP A 545 50.34 -41.17 25.14
CA ASP A 545 49.25 -41.06 26.12
C ASP A 545 48.74 -39.61 26.26
N LEU A 546 49.55 -38.62 25.89
CA LEU A 546 49.20 -37.18 26.01
C LEU A 546 47.86 -36.80 25.35
N PRO A 547 47.53 -37.24 24.12
CA PRO A 547 46.27 -36.88 23.47
C PRO A 547 45.03 -37.45 24.18
N HIS A 548 45.21 -38.52 24.97
CA HIS A 548 44.13 -39.26 25.62
C HIS A 548 43.95 -38.89 27.09
N LEU A 549 44.76 -37.99 27.65
CA LEU A 549 44.77 -37.68 29.08
C LEU A 549 43.41 -37.21 29.64
N PHE A 550 42.61 -36.56 28.80
CA PHE A 550 41.29 -36.05 29.18
C PHE A 550 40.15 -36.98 28.75
N ASP A 551 40.43 -38.05 28.01
CA ASP A 551 39.44 -39.04 27.63
C ASP A 551 38.87 -39.74 28.88
N PRO A 552 37.54 -39.85 29.03
CA PRO A 552 36.94 -40.49 30.18
C PRO A 552 37.45 -41.94 30.36
N PHE A 553 37.76 -42.32 31.59
CA PHE A 553 38.30 -43.64 31.98
C PHE A 553 39.69 -43.98 31.43
N PHE A 554 40.36 -43.06 30.73
CA PHE A 554 41.74 -43.27 30.35
C PHE A 554 42.64 -43.24 31.59
N THR A 555 43.39 -44.31 31.79
CA THR A 555 44.36 -44.43 32.88
C THR A 555 45.44 -45.43 32.50
N THR A 556 46.71 -45.06 32.72
CA THR A 556 47.85 -45.99 32.61
C THR A 556 48.09 -46.77 33.90
N ARG A 557 47.26 -46.55 34.93
CA ARG A 557 47.42 -47.11 36.27
C ARG A 557 46.40 -48.20 36.55
N ALA A 558 46.85 -49.30 37.15
CA ALA A 558 46.03 -50.46 37.52
C ALA A 558 44.90 -50.18 38.55
N ARG A 559 44.95 -49.07 39.30
CA ARG A 559 43.90 -48.68 40.27
C ARG A 559 43.34 -47.27 40.06
N GLY A 560 43.68 -46.61 38.96
CA GLY A 560 43.11 -45.30 38.61
C GLY A 560 41.69 -45.46 38.06
N THR A 561 40.83 -44.46 38.29
CA THR A 561 39.45 -44.44 37.75
C THR A 561 39.35 -43.75 36.38
N GLY A 562 40.44 -43.10 35.94
CA GLY A 562 40.49 -42.31 34.70
C GLY A 562 39.53 -41.11 34.61
N LEU A 563 38.68 -40.86 35.61
CA LEU A 563 37.71 -39.76 35.59
C LEU A 563 38.25 -38.42 36.12
N GLY A 564 39.36 -38.44 36.85
CA GLY A 564 39.86 -37.24 37.56
C GLY A 564 40.21 -36.08 36.62
N LEU A 565 41.03 -36.35 35.59
CA LEU A 565 41.46 -35.32 34.64
C LEU A 565 40.34 -34.91 33.69
N THR A 566 39.45 -35.82 33.30
CA THR A 566 38.23 -35.51 32.54
C THR A 566 37.34 -34.54 33.32
N ILE A 567 37.13 -34.77 34.62
CA ILE A 567 36.35 -33.86 35.49
C ILE A 567 37.04 -32.49 35.58
N THR A 568 38.37 -32.46 35.77
CA THR A 568 39.13 -31.21 35.78
C THR A 568 38.96 -30.44 34.47
N HIS A 569 39.05 -31.11 33.31
CA HIS A 569 38.88 -30.49 32.01
C HIS A 569 37.47 -29.90 31.82
N GLU A 570 36.42 -30.64 32.20
CA GLU A 570 35.04 -30.16 32.13
C GLU A 570 34.81 -28.96 33.07
N ILE A 571 35.38 -28.98 34.28
CA ILE A 571 35.29 -27.85 35.22
C ILE A 571 35.95 -26.62 34.60
N VAL A 572 37.19 -26.72 34.14
CA VAL A 572 37.92 -25.58 33.57
C VAL A 572 37.21 -25.03 32.33
N LYS A 573 36.73 -25.90 31.44
CA LYS A 573 35.96 -25.49 30.25
C LYS A 573 34.64 -24.80 30.62
N ALA A 574 33.93 -25.28 31.64
CA ALA A 574 32.72 -24.63 32.15
C ALA A 574 33.00 -23.23 32.70
N HIS A 575 34.25 -22.96 33.11
CA HIS A 575 34.72 -21.65 33.58
C HIS A 575 35.27 -20.76 32.45
N GLY A 576 35.12 -21.16 31.18
CA GLY A 576 35.67 -20.44 30.03
C GLY A 576 37.20 -20.48 29.94
N GLY A 577 37.83 -21.42 30.65
CA GLY A 577 39.26 -21.63 30.69
C GLY A 577 39.75 -22.73 29.76
N SER A 578 41.06 -22.95 29.76
CA SER A 578 41.73 -24.06 29.06
C SER A 578 42.78 -24.73 29.95
N ILE A 579 43.17 -25.97 29.62
CA ILE A 579 44.25 -26.69 30.31
C ILE A 579 45.30 -27.11 29.30
N GLU A 580 46.56 -26.78 29.56
CA GLU A 580 47.73 -27.25 28.82
C GLU A 580 48.54 -28.24 29.66
N VAL A 581 49.13 -29.24 29.01
CA VAL A 581 49.96 -30.25 29.67
C VAL A 581 51.29 -30.35 28.96
N HIS A 582 52.37 -30.12 29.71
CA HIS A 582 53.74 -30.29 29.24
C HIS A 582 54.38 -31.40 30.06
N SER A 583 54.74 -32.52 29.43
CA SER A 583 55.36 -33.65 30.12
C SER A 583 56.55 -34.16 29.34
N THR A 584 57.61 -34.56 30.05
CA THR A 584 58.77 -35.21 29.46
C THR A 584 59.08 -36.47 30.27
N PRO A 585 59.16 -37.66 29.64
CA PRO A 585 59.51 -38.90 30.32
C PRO A 585 60.79 -38.75 31.15
N GLY A 586 60.72 -39.15 32.42
CA GLY A 586 61.81 -39.10 33.39
C GLY A 586 62.12 -37.71 33.98
N ARG A 587 61.42 -36.64 33.56
CA ARG A 587 61.63 -35.27 34.09
C ARG A 587 60.44 -34.73 34.88
N GLY A 588 59.22 -35.20 34.59
CA GLY A 588 58.00 -34.78 35.28
C GLY A 588 56.94 -34.20 34.36
N THR A 589 55.90 -33.64 34.96
CA THR A 589 54.74 -33.09 34.23
C THR A 589 54.34 -31.74 34.82
N THR A 590 53.95 -30.81 33.95
CA THR A 590 53.36 -29.52 34.29
C THR A 590 51.96 -29.43 33.69
N PHE A 591 50.98 -29.23 34.54
CA PHE A 591 49.63 -28.83 34.16
C PHE A 591 49.48 -27.33 34.33
N ARG A 592 49.05 -26.63 33.28
CA ARG A 592 48.76 -25.20 33.29
C ARG A 592 47.28 -24.96 33.03
N ILE A 593 46.58 -24.37 33.99
CA ILE A 593 45.17 -24.00 33.86
C ILE A 593 45.09 -22.51 33.57
N TYR A 594 44.34 -22.12 32.53
CA TYR A 594 44.04 -20.72 32.23
C TYR A 594 42.61 -20.35 32.64
N LEU A 595 42.44 -19.14 33.18
CA LEU A 595 41.15 -18.56 33.57
C LEU A 595 41.06 -17.10 33.10
N GLN A 596 39.84 -16.64 32.81
CA GLN A 596 39.59 -15.25 32.47
C GLN A 596 39.59 -14.37 33.74
N PRO A 597 40.28 -13.22 33.74
CA PRO A 597 40.10 -12.20 34.77
C PRO A 597 38.66 -11.68 34.77
N ALA A 598 38.12 -11.35 35.95
CA ALA A 598 36.77 -10.83 36.14
C ALA A 598 36.50 -9.44 35.51
N GLY A 599 37.49 -8.86 34.82
CA GLY A 599 37.37 -7.63 34.02
C GLY A 599 37.67 -7.80 32.53
N GLY A 600 37.91 -9.03 32.06
CA GLY A 600 38.13 -9.37 30.65
C GLY A 600 36.83 -9.70 29.94
N GLU A 601 35.84 -8.80 29.96
CA GLU A 601 34.75 -8.87 28.98
C GLU A 601 35.30 -8.40 27.63
N ASN A 602 35.76 -9.34 26.80
CA ASN A 602 35.67 -9.36 25.33
C ASN A 602 36.64 -10.39 24.73
N ALA A 603 36.09 -11.52 24.30
CA ALA A 603 36.36 -12.09 22.98
C ALA A 603 35.13 -12.84 22.50
#